data_AF-A0A0A9F090-F1
#
_entry.id   AF-A0A0A9F090-F1
#
_cell.length_a   1.000
_cell.length_b   1.000
_cell.length_c   1.000
_cell.angle_alpha   90.00
_cell.angle_beta   90.00
_cell.angle_gamma   90.00
#
_symmetry.space_group_name_H-M   'P 1'
#
loop_
_entity.id
_entity.type
_entity.pdbx_description
1 polymer ?
#
loop_
_entity_poly.entity_id
_entity_poly.type
_entity_poly.pdbx_seq_one_letter_code
_entity_poly.pdbx_strand_id
1 'polypeptide(L)'
;MRSAEEQLEMRNHCLTIHRQAGLWELKDIAKRGNKRDFILNYRNLLFQRIILNISHMSSIFVINSLKGTKIVQTFPNLDATVAFNFVFKSEESHRVNDLRSLQKKTMETSFILGNLIDILEEIKFAKAELLNLVSAAFVLESQTCQLGLRLCFMSCKSGKRIAFTIDMTDLSLAVYPSEPSELLIKVSKAQTTLAQASIDKIMVSVRNLQPGCTMILRLCRMVSQLIYPLPG
;
A
#
# COMPACT_ATOMS: atom_id res chain seq x y z
N MET A 1 -2.95 19.48 -26.03
CA MET A 1 -2.49 18.34 -25.19
C MET A 1 -2.70 18.57 -23.69
N ARG A 2 -2.40 19.75 -23.10
CA ARG A 2 -2.66 20.07 -21.67
C ARG A 2 -4.07 19.73 -21.14
N SER A 3 -5.12 19.98 -21.93
CA SER A 3 -6.52 19.75 -21.50
C SER A 3 -6.89 18.28 -21.23
N ALA A 4 -6.19 17.31 -21.82
CA ALA A 4 -6.49 15.89 -21.59
C ALA A 4 -5.82 15.35 -20.31
N GLU A 5 -4.63 15.86 -20.00
CA GLU A 5 -3.89 15.54 -18.77
C GLU A 5 -4.59 16.15 -17.55
N GLU A 6 -4.99 17.42 -17.63
CA GLU A 6 -5.76 18.10 -16.56
C GLU A 6 -7.11 17.40 -16.29
N GLN A 7 -7.79 16.92 -17.32
CA GLN A 7 -9.04 16.16 -17.14
C GLN A 7 -8.81 14.76 -16.55
N LEU A 8 -7.70 14.10 -16.89
CA LEU A 8 -7.34 12.81 -16.30
C LEU A 8 -6.95 12.98 -14.83
N GLU A 9 -6.20 14.02 -14.49
CA GLU A 9 -5.87 14.38 -13.10
C GLU A 9 -7.11 14.71 -12.30
N MET A 10 -8.02 15.54 -12.82
CA MET A 10 -9.25 15.91 -12.12
C MET A 10 -10.19 14.71 -11.91
N ARG A 11 -10.24 13.80 -12.89
CA ARG A 11 -10.99 12.54 -12.78
C ARG A 11 -10.37 11.60 -11.75
N ASN A 12 -9.04 11.52 -11.69
CA ASN A 12 -8.33 10.74 -10.68
C ASN A 12 -8.55 11.32 -9.27
N HIS A 13 -8.49 12.65 -9.11
CA HIS A 13 -8.79 13.30 -7.82
C HIS A 13 -10.23 13.01 -7.36
N CYS A 14 -11.21 13.10 -8.26
CA CYS A 14 -12.61 12.81 -7.94
C CYS A 14 -12.82 11.33 -7.55
N LEU A 15 -12.17 10.40 -8.26
CA LEU A 15 -12.19 8.97 -7.93
C LEU A 15 -11.53 8.71 -6.57
N THR A 16 -10.43 9.37 -6.26
CA THR A 16 -9.74 9.29 -4.97
C THR A 16 -10.65 9.77 -3.83
N ILE A 17 -11.29 10.94 -3.98
CA ILE A 17 -12.23 11.48 -2.98
C ILE A 17 -13.43 10.54 -2.79
N HIS A 18 -14.03 10.05 -3.88
CA HIS A 18 -15.17 9.14 -3.81
C HIS A 18 -14.81 7.79 -3.17
N ARG A 19 -13.65 7.23 -3.52
CA ARG A 19 -13.13 6.01 -2.89
C ARG A 19 -12.93 6.22 -1.39
N GLN A 20 -12.34 7.35 -0.98
CA GLN A 20 -12.05 7.67 0.42
C GLN A 20 -13.29 7.91 1.26
N ALA A 21 -14.28 8.64 0.73
CA ALA A 21 -15.54 8.87 1.42
C ALA A 21 -16.31 7.55 1.71
N GLY A 22 -16.09 6.51 0.91
CA GLY A 22 -16.68 5.18 1.09
C GLY A 22 -15.77 4.14 1.76
N LEU A 23 -14.61 4.52 2.31
CA LEU A 23 -13.71 3.54 2.95
C LEU A 23 -14.16 3.10 4.33
N TRP A 24 -14.92 3.94 5.03
CA TRP A 24 -15.38 3.64 6.39
C TRP A 24 -16.85 3.96 6.61
N GLU A 25 -17.43 3.24 7.56
CA GLU A 25 -18.76 3.45 8.09
C GLU A 25 -18.70 3.57 9.61
N LEU A 26 -19.65 4.31 10.19
CA LEU A 26 -19.83 4.30 11.63
C LEU A 26 -20.43 2.96 12.04
N LYS A 27 -19.69 2.18 12.83
CA LYS A 27 -20.12 0.86 13.28
C LYS A 27 -20.84 0.89 14.62
N ASP A 28 -20.34 1.68 15.56
CA ASP A 28 -20.86 1.67 16.93
C ASP A 28 -20.60 3.00 17.65
N ILE A 29 -21.50 3.33 18.57
CA ILE A 29 -21.37 4.44 19.51
C ILE A 29 -21.66 3.91 20.92
N ALA A 30 -20.68 4.02 21.82
CA ALA A 30 -20.84 3.58 23.20
C ALA A 30 -20.66 4.72 24.20
N LYS A 31 -21.53 4.79 25.20
CA LYS A 31 -21.42 5.71 26.33
C LYS A 31 -20.90 4.96 27.55
N ARG A 32 -19.80 5.44 28.14
CA ARG A 32 -19.24 4.87 29.39
C ARG A 32 -18.89 5.99 30.36
N GLY A 33 -19.82 6.30 31.26
CA GLY A 33 -19.69 7.42 32.19
C GLY A 33 -19.50 8.76 31.46
N ASN A 34 -18.36 9.40 31.73
CA ASN A 34 -17.95 10.65 31.10
C ASN A 34 -17.28 10.46 29.72
N LYS A 35 -17.09 9.22 29.27
CA LYS A 35 -16.51 8.91 27.95
C LYS A 35 -17.59 8.65 26.91
N ARG A 36 -17.30 9.01 25.67
CA ARG A 36 -18.04 8.62 24.46
C ARG A 36 -17.07 7.96 23.49
N ASP A 37 -17.43 6.80 23.02
CA ASP A 37 -16.66 6.04 22.05
C ASP A 37 -17.39 6.04 20.71
N PHE A 38 -16.65 6.25 19.64
CA PHE A 38 -17.10 6.09 18.27
C PHE A 38 -16.18 5.09 17.59
N ILE A 39 -16.76 4.09 16.94
CA ILE A 39 -16.00 3.06 16.22
C ILE A 39 -16.27 3.21 14.73
N LEU A 40 -15.23 3.58 13.98
CA LEU A 40 -15.25 3.59 12.53
C LEU A 40 -14.75 2.24 12.02
N ASN A 41 -15.49 1.63 11.10
CA ASN A 41 -15.16 0.37 10.45
C ASN A 41 -14.66 0.61 9.04
N TYR A 42 -13.41 0.25 8.77
CA TYR A 42 -12.80 0.37 7.46
C TYR A 42 -12.80 -0.99 6.75
N ARG A 43 -13.89 -1.29 6.04
CA ARG A 43 -14.08 -2.53 5.26
C ARG A 43 -13.79 -3.83 6.04
N ASN A 44 -13.97 -3.82 7.36
CA ASN A 44 -13.59 -4.90 8.28
C ASN A 44 -12.08 -5.25 8.29
N LEU A 45 -11.22 -4.41 7.72
CA LEU A 45 -9.76 -4.57 7.73
C LEU A 45 -9.15 -3.84 8.93
N LEU A 46 -9.68 -2.66 9.24
CA LEU A 46 -9.21 -1.76 10.30
C LEU A 46 -10.41 -1.18 11.06
N PHE A 47 -10.29 -1.06 12.39
CA PHE A 47 -11.18 -0.29 13.24
C PHE A 47 -10.45 0.91 13.80
N GLN A 48 -11.03 2.10 13.65
CA GLN A 48 -10.57 3.30 14.36
C GLN A 48 -11.54 3.60 15.49
N ARG A 49 -11.05 3.54 16.72
CA ARG A 49 -11.81 3.88 17.92
C ARG A 49 -11.43 5.30 18.34
N ILE A 50 -12.42 6.17 18.41
CA ILE A 50 -12.30 7.55 18.87
C ILE A 50 -12.94 7.62 20.25
N ILE A 51 -12.17 8.04 21.25
CA ILE A 51 -12.62 8.17 22.64
C ILE A 51 -12.63 9.65 23.01
N LEU A 52 -13.82 10.22 23.19
CA LEU A 52 -14.02 11.56 23.74
C LEU A 52 -14.17 11.44 25.26
N ASN A 53 -13.24 12.03 26.00
CA ASN A 53 -13.36 12.18 27.45
C ASN A 53 -13.96 13.56 27.74
N ILE A 54 -15.20 13.58 28.22
CA ILE A 54 -15.97 14.80 28.48
C ILE A 54 -15.78 15.16 29.96
N SER A 55 -14.79 16.01 30.23
CA SER A 55 -14.50 16.51 31.59
C SER A 55 -14.02 17.97 31.53
N HIS A 56 -13.73 18.56 32.68
CA HIS A 56 -13.14 19.92 32.75
C HIS A 56 -11.84 20.03 31.91
N MET A 57 -11.11 18.92 31.74
CA MET A 57 -10.01 18.82 30.77
C MET A 57 -10.38 17.81 29.69
N SER A 58 -11.27 18.22 28.78
CA SER A 58 -11.71 17.35 27.70
C SER A 58 -10.55 16.90 26.82
N SER A 59 -10.57 15.65 26.39
CA SER A 59 -9.50 15.06 25.58
C SER A 59 -10.06 14.06 24.57
N ILE A 60 -9.36 13.94 23.45
CA ILE A 60 -9.73 13.04 22.35
C ILE A 60 -8.57 12.07 22.15
N PHE A 61 -8.89 10.78 22.11
CA PHE A 61 -7.92 9.72 21.80
C PHE A 61 -8.37 8.95 20.57
N VAL A 62 -7.42 8.60 19.71
CA VAL A 62 -7.64 7.79 18.51
C VAL A 62 -6.78 6.54 18.60
N ILE A 63 -7.41 5.38 18.44
CA ILE A 63 -6.74 4.08 18.49
C ILE A 63 -7.12 3.29 17.24
N ASN A 64 -6.13 2.78 16.52
CA ASN A 64 -6.31 1.93 15.36
C ASN A 64 -6.14 0.47 15.76
N SER A 65 -7.03 -0.42 15.32
CA SER A 65 -6.96 -1.86 15.59
C SER A 65 -7.19 -2.65 14.30
N LEU A 66 -6.26 -3.53 13.97
CA LEU A 66 -6.28 -4.30 12.73
C LEU A 66 -7.04 -5.62 12.92
N LYS A 67 -7.77 -6.03 11.89
CA LYS A 67 -8.33 -7.39 11.80
C LYS A 67 -7.40 -8.27 10.98
N GLY A 68 -6.30 -8.70 11.59
CA GLY A 68 -5.29 -9.55 10.94
C GLY A 68 -5.87 -10.76 10.19
N THR A 69 -6.82 -11.46 10.80
CA THR A 69 -7.50 -12.60 10.16
C THR A 69 -8.24 -12.21 8.89
N LYS A 70 -8.95 -11.07 8.89
CA LYS A 70 -9.67 -10.60 7.71
C LYS A 70 -8.70 -10.12 6.61
N ILE A 71 -7.60 -9.48 6.99
CA ILE A 71 -6.53 -9.06 6.07
C ILE A 71 -5.95 -10.27 5.35
N VAL A 72 -5.55 -11.32 6.07
CA VAL A 72 -5.01 -12.56 5.48
C VAL A 72 -6.02 -13.24 4.57
N GLN A 73 -7.30 -13.29 4.96
CA GLN A 73 -8.36 -13.85 4.12
C GLN A 73 -8.58 -13.07 2.83
N THR A 74 -8.45 -11.74 2.88
CA THR A 74 -8.72 -10.86 1.73
C THR A 74 -7.54 -10.84 0.76
N PHE A 75 -6.31 -10.91 1.30
CA PHE A 75 -5.06 -10.80 0.55
C PHE A 75 -4.12 -11.97 0.88
N PRO A 76 -4.49 -13.21 0.48
CA PRO A 76 -3.70 -14.38 0.79
C PRO A 76 -2.35 -14.37 0.06
N ASN A 77 -1.32 -14.93 0.69
CA ASN A 77 0.02 -15.10 0.11
C ASN A 77 0.70 -13.78 -0.32
N LEU A 78 0.38 -12.67 0.34
CA LEU A 78 1.00 -11.35 0.13
C LEU A 78 1.68 -10.81 1.39
N ASP A 79 1.59 -11.51 2.52
CA ASP A 79 2.04 -11.01 3.83
C ASP A 79 1.51 -9.61 4.16
N ALA A 80 0.28 -9.31 3.72
CA ALA A 80 -0.32 -7.98 3.81
C ALA A 80 -0.36 -7.44 5.25
N THR A 81 -0.51 -8.31 6.25
CA THR A 81 -0.48 -7.93 7.67
C THR A 81 0.81 -7.21 8.07
N VAL A 82 1.94 -7.51 7.41
CA VAL A 82 3.22 -6.80 7.64
C VAL A 82 3.09 -5.32 7.28
N ALA A 83 2.57 -5.03 6.08
CA ALA A 83 2.35 -3.66 5.63
C ALA A 83 1.30 -2.93 6.48
N PHE A 84 0.19 -3.59 6.80
CA PHE A 84 -0.85 -3.00 7.65
C PHE A 84 -0.32 -2.63 9.04
N ASN A 85 0.41 -3.54 9.70
CA ASN A 85 1.03 -3.26 11.00
C ASN A 85 2.03 -2.10 10.92
N PHE A 86 2.85 -2.09 9.86
CA PHE A 86 3.85 -1.05 9.65
C PHE A 86 3.23 0.35 9.54
N VAL A 87 2.21 0.52 8.68
CA VAL A 87 1.68 1.86 8.38
C VAL A 87 0.71 2.38 9.45
N PHE A 88 -0.03 1.51 10.14
CA PHE A 88 -1.05 1.93 11.10
C PHE A 88 -0.60 1.95 12.55
N LYS A 89 0.56 1.34 12.86
CA LYS A 89 1.08 1.18 14.23
C LYS A 89 -0.04 0.79 15.19
N SER A 90 -0.69 -0.33 14.87
CA SER A 90 -1.91 -0.72 15.55
C SER A 90 -1.75 -0.76 17.06
N GLU A 91 -2.82 -0.41 17.77
CA GLU A 91 -2.91 -0.40 19.23
C GLU A 91 -2.17 0.75 19.93
N GLU A 92 -1.46 1.60 19.18
CA GLU A 92 -0.95 2.88 19.70
C GLU A 92 -2.07 3.91 19.87
N SER A 93 -2.19 4.43 21.09
CA SER A 93 -3.14 5.51 21.42
C SER A 93 -2.56 6.88 21.10
N HIS A 94 -3.25 7.61 20.25
CA HIS A 94 -2.85 8.96 19.84
C HIS A 94 -3.80 9.99 20.43
N ARG A 95 -3.28 10.89 21.26
CA ARG A 95 -4.05 12.04 21.76
C ARG A 95 -4.11 13.12 20.67
N VAL A 96 -5.30 13.65 20.42
CA VAL A 96 -5.50 14.82 19.54
C VAL A 96 -6.14 15.97 20.32
N ASN A 97 -5.80 17.20 19.93
CA ASN A 97 -6.11 18.39 20.73
C ASN A 97 -7.48 19.00 20.42
N ASP A 98 -8.01 18.76 19.23
CA ASP A 98 -9.27 19.34 18.77
C ASP A 98 -9.93 18.47 17.69
N LEU A 99 -11.15 18.85 17.29
CA LEU A 99 -11.92 18.18 16.26
C LEU A 99 -11.27 18.28 14.87
N ARG A 100 -10.50 19.33 14.59
CA ARG A 100 -9.79 19.50 13.31
C ARG A 100 -8.66 18.48 13.18
N SER A 101 -7.91 18.29 14.26
CA SER A 101 -6.85 17.30 14.38
C SER A 101 -7.41 15.88 14.31
N LEU A 102 -8.58 15.65 14.91
CA LEU A 102 -9.32 14.40 14.75
C LEU A 102 -9.69 14.14 13.29
N GLN A 103 -10.33 15.11 12.63
CA GLN A 103 -10.70 15.01 11.22
C GLN A 103 -9.48 14.70 10.34
N LYS A 104 -8.36 15.41 10.58
CA LYS A 104 -7.10 15.17 9.88
C LYS A 104 -6.62 13.72 10.08
N LYS A 105 -6.62 13.21 11.31
CA LYS A 105 -6.19 11.84 11.61
C LYS A 105 -7.08 10.77 10.96
N THR A 106 -8.40 10.98 10.95
CA THR A 106 -9.36 10.11 10.28
C THR A 106 -9.20 10.14 8.75
N MET A 107 -8.93 11.32 8.18
CA MET A 107 -8.59 11.47 6.76
C MET A 107 -7.28 10.74 6.44
N GLU A 108 -6.19 11.03 7.14
CA GLU A 108 -4.89 10.35 6.98
C GLU A 108 -5.04 8.83 7.00
N THR A 109 -5.81 8.30 7.96
CA THR A 109 -6.10 6.86 8.06
C THR A 109 -6.77 6.33 6.79
N SER A 110 -7.72 7.09 6.24
CA SER A 110 -8.44 6.74 5.00
C SER A 110 -7.51 6.78 3.79
N PHE A 111 -6.66 7.80 3.67
CA PHE A 111 -5.68 7.93 2.58
C PHE A 111 -4.68 6.78 2.59
N ILE A 112 -4.05 6.51 3.74
CA ILE A 112 -3.08 5.42 3.90
C ILE A 112 -3.72 4.08 3.55
N LEU A 113 -4.94 3.82 4.04
CA LEU A 113 -5.65 2.58 3.76
C LEU A 113 -6.00 2.44 2.28
N GLY A 114 -6.49 3.51 1.66
CA GLY A 114 -6.82 3.53 0.23
C GLY A 114 -5.61 3.15 -0.61
N ASN A 115 -4.46 3.79 -0.36
CA ASN A 115 -3.22 3.52 -1.08
C ASN A 115 -2.77 2.06 -0.92
N LEU A 116 -2.81 1.54 0.31
CA LEU A 116 -2.43 0.16 0.58
C LEU A 116 -3.37 -0.84 -0.12
N ILE A 117 -4.68 -0.58 -0.13
CA ILE A 117 -5.66 -1.39 -0.86
C ILE A 117 -5.41 -1.34 -2.36
N ASP A 118 -5.14 -0.15 -2.92
CA ASP A 118 -4.87 0.00 -4.35
C ASP A 118 -3.65 -0.83 -4.77
N ILE A 119 -2.54 -0.78 -4.01
CA ILE A 119 -1.36 -1.61 -4.25
C ILE A 119 -1.68 -3.11 -4.16
N LEU A 120 -2.43 -3.52 -3.15
CA LEU A 120 -2.80 -4.92 -2.96
C LEU A 120 -3.66 -5.45 -4.11
N GLU A 121 -4.62 -4.66 -4.59
CA GLU A 121 -5.44 -4.99 -5.75
C GLU A 121 -4.60 -5.01 -7.02
N GLU A 122 -3.69 -4.05 -7.23
CA GLU A 122 -2.76 -4.06 -8.37
C GLU A 122 -1.92 -5.35 -8.42
N ILE A 123 -1.38 -5.80 -7.29
CA ILE A 123 -0.62 -7.05 -7.20
C ILE A 123 -1.52 -8.25 -7.50
N LYS A 124 -2.75 -8.26 -6.98
CA LYS A 124 -3.73 -9.32 -7.21
C LYS A 124 -4.08 -9.44 -8.69
N PHE A 125 -4.32 -8.31 -9.36
CA PHE A 125 -4.50 -8.25 -10.81
C PHE A 125 -3.25 -8.75 -11.54
N ALA A 126 -2.05 -8.29 -11.16
CA ALA A 126 -0.81 -8.73 -11.77
C ALA A 126 -0.58 -10.24 -11.64
N LYS A 127 -0.87 -10.85 -10.48
CA LYS A 127 -0.74 -12.31 -10.27
C LYS A 127 -1.76 -13.10 -11.07
N ALA A 128 -2.96 -12.55 -11.28
CA ALA A 128 -3.99 -13.20 -12.10
C ALA A 128 -3.66 -13.12 -13.60
N GLU A 129 -3.03 -12.03 -14.04
CA GLU A 129 -2.70 -11.77 -15.45
C GLU A 129 -1.36 -12.40 -15.88
N LEU A 130 -0.34 -12.37 -15.00
CA LEU A 130 1.05 -12.64 -15.35
C LEU A 130 1.51 -13.97 -14.76
N LEU A 131 1.48 -15.03 -15.57
CA LEU A 131 1.88 -16.39 -15.17
C LEU A 131 3.35 -16.50 -14.73
N ASN A 132 4.19 -15.54 -15.14
CA ASN A 132 5.59 -15.48 -14.77
C ASN A 132 5.86 -14.70 -13.48
N LEU A 133 4.86 -14.08 -12.84
CA LEU A 133 4.98 -13.50 -11.49
C LEU A 133 4.80 -14.61 -10.46
N VAL A 134 5.92 -15.20 -10.05
CA VAL A 134 5.96 -16.39 -9.18
C VAL A 134 5.58 -16.07 -7.74
N SER A 135 6.02 -14.91 -7.24
CA SER A 135 5.68 -14.49 -5.87
C SER A 135 5.65 -12.98 -5.74
N ALA A 136 4.76 -12.50 -4.88
CA ALA A 136 4.72 -11.13 -4.40
C ALA A 136 4.42 -11.16 -2.91
N ALA A 137 5.17 -10.43 -2.08
CA ALA A 137 4.93 -10.37 -0.65
C ALA A 137 5.53 -9.10 -0.03
N PHE A 138 4.85 -8.56 0.97
CA PHE A 138 5.43 -7.53 1.84
C PHE A 138 6.45 -8.15 2.79
N VAL A 139 7.55 -7.45 2.99
CA VAL A 139 8.66 -7.86 3.86
C VAL A 139 9.09 -6.69 4.72
N LEU A 140 9.52 -6.97 5.94
CA LEU A 140 10.14 -5.98 6.81
C LEU A 140 11.63 -6.30 6.89
N GLU A 141 12.47 -5.37 6.47
CA GLU A 141 13.93 -5.52 6.60
C GLU A 141 14.34 -5.39 8.07
N SER A 142 14.84 -6.47 8.66
CA SER A 142 15.11 -6.55 10.11
C SER A 142 16.16 -5.54 10.60
N GLN A 143 17.07 -5.08 9.74
CA GLN A 143 18.16 -4.17 10.11
C GLN A 143 17.77 -2.69 9.99
N THR A 144 16.99 -2.35 8.97
CA THR A 144 16.63 -0.95 8.66
C THR A 144 15.21 -0.60 9.08
N CYS A 145 14.42 -1.60 9.50
CA CYS A 145 12.98 -1.47 9.74
C CYS A 145 12.23 -0.86 8.54
N GLN A 146 12.74 -1.07 7.33
CA GLN A 146 12.10 -0.58 6.10
C GLN A 146 11.06 -1.57 5.62
N LEU A 147 9.89 -1.05 5.20
CA LEU A 147 8.86 -1.85 4.57
C LEU A 147 9.23 -2.04 3.10
N GLY A 148 9.30 -3.29 2.66
CA GLY A 148 9.56 -3.65 1.26
C GLY A 148 8.40 -4.42 0.64
N LEU A 149 8.18 -4.24 -0.66
CA LEU A 149 7.38 -5.13 -1.49
C LEU A 149 8.32 -5.94 -2.37
N ARG A 150 8.44 -7.25 -2.09
CA ARG A 150 9.25 -8.16 -2.87
C ARG A 150 8.42 -8.75 -4.01
N LEU A 151 8.93 -8.64 -5.22
CA LEU A 151 8.37 -9.26 -6.43
C LEU A 151 9.39 -10.23 -7.02
N CYS A 152 8.95 -11.40 -7.46
CA CYS A 152 9.79 -12.42 -8.09
C CYS A 152 9.16 -12.90 -9.39
N PHE A 153 9.93 -12.83 -10.47
CA PHE A 153 9.53 -13.24 -11.80
C PHE A 153 10.42 -14.36 -12.31
N MET A 154 9.87 -15.27 -13.13
CA MET A 154 10.61 -16.36 -13.76
C MET A 154 10.24 -16.50 -15.24
N SER A 155 11.23 -16.57 -16.11
CA SER A 155 11.00 -16.91 -17.51
C SER A 155 10.54 -18.36 -17.62
N CYS A 156 9.31 -18.57 -18.11
CA CYS A 156 8.81 -19.91 -18.38
C CYS A 156 9.62 -20.64 -19.47
N LYS A 157 10.40 -19.91 -20.28
CA LYS A 157 11.22 -20.49 -21.36
C LYS A 157 12.60 -20.92 -20.89
N SER A 158 13.29 -20.07 -20.13
CA SER A 158 14.69 -20.32 -19.72
C SER A 158 14.85 -20.74 -18.26
N GLY A 159 13.78 -20.70 -17.46
CA GLY A 159 13.85 -20.92 -16.00
C GLY A 159 14.58 -19.81 -15.24
N LYS A 160 15.14 -18.81 -15.94
CA LYS A 160 15.85 -17.70 -15.31
C LYS A 160 14.88 -16.82 -14.53
N ARG A 161 15.31 -16.36 -13.36
CA ARG A 161 14.50 -15.56 -12.43
C ARG A 161 15.15 -14.23 -12.07
N ILE A 162 14.31 -13.26 -11.71
CA ILE A 162 14.72 -12.01 -11.09
C ILE A 162 13.79 -11.71 -9.94
N ALA A 163 14.37 -11.32 -8.82
CA ALA A 163 13.65 -10.81 -7.67
C ALA A 163 14.15 -9.42 -7.33
N PHE A 164 13.23 -8.51 -7.04
CA PHE A 164 13.57 -7.19 -6.52
C PHE A 164 12.59 -6.78 -5.43
N THR A 165 13.07 -5.90 -4.56
CA THR A 165 12.31 -5.31 -3.46
C THR A 165 12.13 -3.83 -3.77
N ILE A 166 10.89 -3.38 -3.72
CA ILE A 166 10.51 -1.98 -3.81
C ILE A 166 10.41 -1.45 -2.38
N ASP A 167 11.07 -0.34 -2.06
CA ASP A 167 10.85 0.34 -0.78
C ASP A 167 9.44 0.94 -0.76
N MET A 168 8.70 0.59 0.29
CA MET A 168 7.33 1.01 0.52
C MET A 168 7.19 1.72 1.89
N THR A 169 8.31 2.15 2.47
CA THR A 169 8.35 2.82 3.78
C THR A 169 7.48 4.09 3.79
N ASP A 170 7.45 4.82 2.68
CA ASP A 170 6.68 6.06 2.55
C ASP A 170 5.17 5.84 2.39
N LEU A 171 4.67 4.58 2.42
CA LEU A 171 3.23 4.32 2.48
C LEU A 171 2.56 4.97 3.70
N SER A 172 3.27 5.13 4.81
CA SER A 172 2.76 5.86 5.97
C SER A 172 2.52 7.35 5.72
N LEU A 173 3.10 7.91 4.66
CA LEU A 173 2.93 9.32 4.27
C LEU A 173 1.77 9.52 3.27
N ALA A 174 1.10 8.44 2.86
CA ALA A 174 0.02 8.47 1.87
C ALA A 174 0.37 9.13 0.52
N VAL A 175 1.63 9.05 0.10
CA VAL A 175 2.11 9.68 -1.14
C VAL A 175 1.84 8.87 -2.41
N TYR A 176 1.59 7.56 -2.29
CA TYR A 176 1.29 6.69 -3.44
C TYR A 176 -0.02 7.08 -4.16
N PRO A 177 -0.11 7.01 -5.51
CA PRO A 177 0.97 6.67 -6.44
C PRO A 177 1.85 7.88 -6.78
N SER A 178 3.10 7.85 -6.29
CA SER A 178 4.14 8.87 -6.54
C SER A 178 5.00 8.49 -7.76
N GLU A 179 6.04 9.27 -8.07
CA GLU A 179 6.87 8.99 -9.25
C GLU A 179 7.70 7.70 -9.09
N PRO A 180 7.95 6.92 -10.17
CA PRO A 180 8.75 5.68 -10.07
C PRO A 180 10.24 5.93 -9.82
N SER A 181 10.71 7.16 -10.02
CA SER A 181 12.02 7.65 -9.56
C SER A 181 12.14 7.66 -8.04
N GLU A 182 11.01 7.78 -7.34
CA GLU A 182 10.92 7.77 -5.87
C GLU A 182 10.77 6.35 -5.32
N LEU A 183 10.31 5.39 -6.15
CA LEU A 183 10.29 3.97 -5.78
C LEU A 183 11.71 3.41 -5.76
N LEU A 184 12.31 3.36 -4.57
CA LEU A 184 13.65 2.80 -4.38
C LEU A 184 13.62 1.28 -4.59
N ILE A 185 13.98 0.84 -5.81
CA ILE A 185 13.97 -0.57 -6.20
C ILE A 185 15.38 -1.18 -6.06
N LYS A 186 15.49 -2.24 -5.27
CA LYS A 186 16.72 -3.00 -5.03
C LYS A 186 16.59 -4.41 -5.62
N VAL A 187 17.52 -4.82 -6.48
CA VAL A 187 17.56 -6.18 -7.03
C VAL A 187 18.19 -7.14 -6.02
N SER A 188 17.50 -8.24 -5.73
CA SER A 188 18.00 -9.29 -4.84
C SER A 188 18.95 -10.21 -5.60
N LYS A 189 20.26 -9.99 -5.43
CA LYS A 189 21.31 -10.78 -6.10
C LYS A 189 21.22 -12.28 -5.78
N ALA A 190 20.94 -12.64 -4.52
CA ALA A 190 20.86 -14.03 -4.08
C ALA A 190 19.69 -14.81 -4.74
N GLN A 191 18.65 -14.10 -5.17
CA GLN A 191 17.44 -14.69 -5.75
C GLN A 191 17.33 -14.45 -7.26
N THR A 192 18.33 -13.82 -7.88
CA THR A 192 18.32 -13.47 -9.31
C THR A 192 19.35 -14.32 -10.06
N THR A 193 18.94 -14.91 -11.18
CA THR A 193 19.80 -15.70 -12.07
C THR A 193 19.99 -15.05 -13.44
N LEU A 194 19.43 -13.84 -13.64
CA LEU A 194 19.65 -13.04 -14.84
C LEU A 194 21.08 -12.51 -14.90
N ALA A 195 21.61 -12.41 -16.13
CA ALA A 195 22.87 -11.71 -16.38
C ALA A 195 22.71 -10.22 -16.10
N GLN A 196 23.80 -9.56 -15.66
CA GLN A 196 23.79 -8.15 -15.29
C GLN A 196 23.26 -7.25 -16.41
N ALA A 197 23.63 -7.49 -17.67
CA ALA A 197 23.13 -6.73 -18.82
C ALA A 197 21.58 -6.77 -18.95
N SER A 198 20.95 -7.90 -18.63
CA SER A 198 19.47 -8.01 -18.63
C SER A 198 18.86 -7.27 -17.44
N ILE A 199 19.51 -7.30 -16.27
CA ILE A 199 19.09 -6.54 -15.09
C ILE A 199 19.16 -5.05 -15.39
N ASP A 200 20.26 -4.57 -15.97
CA ASP A 200 20.47 -3.16 -16.31
C ASP A 200 19.40 -2.67 -17.30
N LYS A 201 19.08 -3.48 -18.32
CA LYS A 201 17.99 -3.18 -19.26
C LYS A 201 16.64 -3.01 -18.53
N ILE A 202 16.32 -3.92 -17.61
CA ILE A 202 15.10 -3.82 -16.80
C ILE A 202 15.12 -2.53 -15.98
N MET A 203 16.21 -2.24 -15.27
CA MET A 203 16.31 -1.06 -14.41
C MET A 203 16.24 0.25 -15.21
N VAL A 204 16.75 0.30 -16.44
CA VAL A 204 16.56 1.44 -17.35
C VAL A 204 15.07 1.60 -17.72
N SER A 205 14.38 0.51 -18.06
CA SER A 205 12.94 0.57 -18.35
C SER A 205 12.09 0.96 -17.14
N VAL A 206 12.47 0.55 -15.93
CA VAL A 206 11.84 0.97 -14.66
C VAL A 206 11.91 2.49 -14.50
N ARG A 207 13.09 3.09 -14.71
CA ARG A 207 13.31 4.54 -14.57
C ARG A 207 12.49 5.38 -15.56
N ASN A 208 12.12 4.78 -16.69
CA ASN A 208 11.35 5.46 -17.73
C ASN A 208 9.82 5.29 -17.58
N LEU A 209 9.36 4.52 -16.58
CA LEU A 209 7.94 4.43 -16.29
C LEU A 209 7.40 5.81 -15.92
N GLN A 210 6.22 6.16 -16.43
CA GLN A 210 5.58 7.42 -16.04
C GLN A 210 4.83 7.25 -14.72
N PRO A 211 4.84 8.27 -13.83
CA PRO A 211 4.04 8.30 -12.60
C PRO A 211 2.55 8.02 -12.81
N GLY A 212 1.83 7.77 -11.70
CA GLY A 212 0.38 7.73 -11.68
C GLY A 212 -0.23 6.38 -11.31
N CYS A 213 -1.57 6.30 -11.35
CA CYS A 213 -2.33 5.14 -10.93
C CYS A 213 -1.85 3.84 -11.59
N THR A 214 -2.00 2.73 -10.89
CA THR A 214 -1.63 1.38 -11.36
C THR A 214 -0.12 1.17 -11.57
N MET A 215 0.72 1.89 -10.82
CA MET A 215 2.18 1.87 -10.97
C MET A 215 2.78 0.48 -10.76
N ILE A 216 2.38 -0.24 -9.71
CA ILE A 216 2.86 -1.60 -9.42
C ILE A 216 2.43 -2.56 -10.51
N LEU A 217 1.18 -2.47 -10.99
CA LEU A 217 0.70 -3.31 -12.08
C LEU A 217 1.48 -3.06 -13.39
N ARG A 218 1.70 -1.78 -13.74
CA ARG A 218 2.47 -1.40 -14.95
C ARG A 218 3.93 -1.86 -14.85
N LEU A 219 4.55 -1.72 -13.67
CA LEU A 219 5.87 -2.26 -13.38
C LEU A 219 5.90 -3.78 -13.60
N CYS A 220 4.93 -4.51 -13.05
CA CYS A 220 4.85 -5.96 -13.18
C CYS A 220 4.72 -6.39 -14.65
N ARG A 221 3.85 -5.73 -15.43
CA ARG A 221 3.68 -6.00 -16.88
C ARG A 221 4.97 -5.77 -17.66
N MET A 222 5.64 -4.64 -17.41
CA MET A 222 6.89 -4.29 -18.08
C MET A 222 8.00 -5.32 -17.78
N VAL A 223 8.18 -5.67 -16.51
CA VAL A 223 9.17 -6.68 -16.10
C VAL A 223 8.83 -8.05 -16.72
N SER A 224 7.56 -8.45 -16.68
CA SER A 224 7.09 -9.70 -17.27
C SER A 224 7.44 -9.79 -18.77
N GLN A 225 7.20 -8.73 -19.53
CA GLN A 225 7.52 -8.66 -20.97
C GLN A 225 9.01 -8.74 -21.25
N LEU A 226 9.87 -8.15 -20.40
CA LEU A 226 11.31 -8.16 -20.60
C LEU A 226 11.96 -9.52 -20.28
N ILE A 227 11.35 -10.32 -19.41
CA ILE A 227 11.86 -11.63 -19.00
C ILE A 227 11.40 -12.75 -19.94
N TYR A 228 10.18 -12.63 -20.49
CA TYR A 228 9.60 -13.65 -21.37
C TYR A 228 10.44 -14.03 -22.61
N PRO A 229 11.12 -13.10 -23.31
CA PRO A 229 11.87 -13.42 -24.54
C PRO A 229 13.31 -13.87 -24.31
N LEU A 230 13.82 -13.91 -23.06
CA LEU A 230 15.25 -14.14 -22.83
C LEU A 230 15.66 -15.60 -23.15
N PRO A 231 16.58 -15.81 -24.12
CA PRO A 231 17.08 -17.15 -24.42
C PRO A 231 17.87 -17.75 -23.24
N GLY A 232 17.89 -19.09 -23.22
CA GLY A 232 18.64 -19.92 -22.27
C GLY A 232 20.12 -19.58 -22.23
#